data_AF-A0A397ZJ73-F1
#
_entry.id   AF-A0A397ZJ73-F1
#
_cell.length_a   1.000
_cell.length_b   1.000
_cell.length_c   1.000
_cell.angle_alpha   90.00
_cell.angle_beta   90.00
_cell.angle_gamma   90.00
#
_symmetry.space_group_name_H-M   'P 1'
#
loop_
_entity.id
_entity.type
_entity.pdbx_description
1 polymer ?
#
loop_
_entity_poly.entity_id
_entity_poly.type
_entity_poly.pdbx_seq_one_letter_code
_entity_poly.pdbx_strand_id
1 'polypeptide(L)'
;MMDANQVAELRRFIEQLKLNPSLLHDPSLTFFKDYLRSLGAQVPKIVKTERDYEDTAETKPSFSPSYDDDEVTESDVDLDDSDVVEPDNEPPQPMGDSTAEVTDEDRDAAQLEKSKAMEAISQGKFDEGIDHLTKAIMLNPSSAILYATRATVFLAVKKPNAAVRDADMALQFNPDSAKGYKARGMARAMLGQWEEAAADLHVASKLDYDEEIGSALKKVEPNAKRIEEHRRKYQRLRKEKELQRAERERREQQEAQEREALSALEDGQVISIHSTSELEAKTKAAKKASRLLIMYFTATWCGPCRYMSPVYTNLATQHPKVVFLKVDIDEANDVAAAWNISSVPTFCFIRDGKQVDKVVGADKGSLEKKIAQHSSSN
;
A
#
# COMPACT_ATOMS: atom_id res chain seq x y z
N MET A 1 -27.24 -2.17 14.47
CA MET A 1 -27.21 -1.38 13.21
C MET A 1 -25.90 -1.70 12.52
N MET A 2 -25.90 -1.89 11.20
CA MET A 2 -24.66 -2.10 10.45
C MET A 2 -23.78 -0.84 10.52
N ASP A 3 -22.46 -1.04 10.56
CA ASP A 3 -21.48 0.04 10.58
C ASP A 3 -21.53 0.86 9.28
N ALA A 4 -21.33 2.17 9.39
CA ALA A 4 -21.46 3.09 8.25
C ALA A 4 -20.40 2.84 7.17
N ASN A 5 -19.20 2.41 7.56
CA ASN A 5 -18.13 2.11 6.61
C ASN A 5 -18.41 0.80 5.87
N GLN A 6 -18.90 -0.23 6.59
CA GLN A 6 -19.34 -1.49 5.96
C GLN A 6 -20.43 -1.26 4.90
N VAL A 7 -21.36 -0.35 5.16
CA VAL A 7 -22.40 0.02 4.18
C VAL A 7 -21.81 0.75 2.97
N ALA A 8 -20.79 1.60 3.15
CA ALA A 8 -20.13 2.29 2.06
C ALA A 8 -19.31 1.34 1.17
N GLU A 9 -18.59 0.38 1.77
CA GLU A 9 -17.85 -0.65 1.04
C GLU A 9 -18.78 -1.54 0.22
N LEU A 10 -19.89 -1.99 0.82
CA LEU A 10 -20.90 -2.78 0.12
C LEU A 10 -21.49 -2.04 -1.08
N ARG A 11 -21.75 -0.73 -0.95
CA ARG A 11 -22.25 0.10 -2.07
C ARG A 11 -21.25 0.15 -3.22
N ARG A 12 -19.97 0.39 -2.91
CA ARG A 12 -18.90 0.44 -3.92
C ARG A 12 -18.73 -0.89 -4.65
N PHE A 13 -18.79 -2.00 -3.92
CA PHE A 13 -18.72 -3.33 -4.51
C PHE A 13 -19.90 -3.59 -5.47
N ILE A 14 -21.12 -3.23 -5.08
CA ILE A 14 -22.31 -3.36 -5.94
C ILE A 14 -22.17 -2.51 -7.23
N GLU A 15 -21.59 -1.31 -7.15
CA GLU A 15 -21.32 -0.48 -8.33
C GLU A 15 -20.32 -1.13 -9.28
N GLN A 16 -19.26 -1.76 -8.76
CA GLN A 16 -18.30 -2.51 -9.58
C GLN A 16 -18.95 -3.71 -10.29
N LEU A 17 -19.82 -4.45 -9.61
CA LEU A 17 -20.56 -5.57 -10.23
C LEU A 17 -21.52 -5.12 -11.34
N LYS A 18 -22.07 -3.90 -11.24
CA LYS A 18 -22.90 -3.31 -12.31
C LYS A 18 -22.07 -2.95 -13.55
N LEU A 19 -20.85 -2.45 -13.34
CA LEU A 19 -19.93 -2.10 -14.42
C LEU A 19 -19.32 -3.33 -15.09
N ASN A 20 -18.99 -4.35 -14.29
CA ASN A 20 -18.41 -5.60 -14.78
C ASN A 20 -19.07 -6.83 -14.12
N PRO A 21 -20.17 -7.35 -14.70
CA PRO A 21 -20.86 -8.53 -14.18
C PRO A 21 -20.03 -9.83 -14.21
N SER A 22 -18.91 -9.86 -14.94
CA SER A 22 -18.06 -11.05 -15.03
C SER A 22 -17.34 -11.38 -13.71
N LEU A 23 -17.18 -10.39 -12.82
CA LEU A 23 -16.60 -10.54 -11.48
C LEU A 23 -17.37 -11.57 -10.63
N LEU A 24 -18.67 -11.79 -10.87
CA LEU A 24 -19.46 -12.83 -10.19
C LEU A 24 -19.00 -14.27 -10.51
N HIS A 25 -18.05 -14.44 -11.42
CA HIS A 25 -17.45 -15.74 -11.73
C HIS A 25 -16.05 -15.92 -11.13
N ASP A 26 -15.55 -14.91 -10.41
CA ASP A 26 -14.33 -15.05 -9.62
C ASP A 26 -14.52 -16.13 -8.53
N PRO A 27 -13.57 -17.08 -8.36
CA PRO A 27 -13.64 -18.12 -7.34
C PRO A 27 -13.81 -17.59 -5.91
N SER A 28 -13.25 -16.43 -5.59
CA SER A 28 -13.34 -15.79 -4.25
C SER A 28 -14.75 -15.30 -3.90
N LEU A 29 -15.62 -15.12 -4.91
CA LEU A 29 -17.00 -14.63 -4.76
C LEU A 29 -18.05 -15.74 -4.86
N THR A 30 -17.63 -17.00 -4.76
CA THR A 30 -18.52 -18.18 -4.76
C THR A 30 -19.63 -18.10 -3.72
N PHE A 31 -19.31 -17.71 -2.48
CA PHE A 31 -20.31 -17.54 -1.41
C PHE A 31 -21.41 -16.52 -1.78
N PHE A 32 -21.02 -15.41 -2.43
CA PHE A 32 -21.94 -14.34 -2.81
C PHE A 32 -22.79 -14.75 -4.02
N LYS A 33 -22.19 -15.46 -4.98
CA LYS A 33 -22.88 -16.06 -6.12
C LYS A 33 -23.96 -17.06 -5.68
N ASP A 34 -23.64 -17.91 -4.70
CA ASP A 34 -24.58 -18.90 -4.17
C ASP A 34 -25.69 -18.23 -3.36
N TYR A 35 -25.38 -17.16 -2.61
CA TYR A 35 -26.40 -16.33 -1.97
C TYR A 35 -27.38 -15.73 -3.00
N LEU A 36 -26.88 -15.13 -4.08
CA LEU A 36 -27.73 -14.56 -5.15
C LEU A 36 -28.62 -15.63 -5.80
N ARG A 37 -28.09 -16.84 -6.02
CA ARG A 37 -28.86 -17.98 -6.53
C ARG A 37 -29.94 -18.43 -5.56
N SER A 38 -29.67 -18.42 -4.25
CA SER A 38 -30.67 -18.76 -3.22
C SER A 38 -31.85 -17.78 -3.21
N LEU A 39 -31.62 -16.52 -3.61
CA LEU A 39 -32.65 -15.50 -3.81
C LEU A 39 -33.34 -15.57 -5.19
N GLY A 40 -33.01 -16.56 -6.02
CA GLY A 40 -33.60 -16.75 -7.36
C GLY A 40 -33.02 -15.85 -8.46
N ALA A 41 -31.88 -15.19 -8.23
CA ALA A 41 -31.25 -14.35 -9.25
C ALA A 41 -30.56 -15.22 -10.33
N GLN A 42 -30.68 -14.81 -11.59
CA GLN A 42 -29.97 -15.42 -12.72
C GLN A 42 -28.67 -14.68 -13.00
N VAL A 43 -27.53 -15.35 -12.79
CA VAL A 43 -26.20 -14.81 -13.09
C VAL A 43 -25.88 -15.05 -14.57
N PRO A 44 -25.49 -14.01 -15.35
CA PRO A 44 -25.14 -14.16 -16.77
C PRO A 44 -24.02 -15.20 -16.98
N LYS A 45 -24.17 -16.09 -17.97
CA LYS A 45 -23.11 -17.04 -18.34
C LYS A 45 -21.99 -16.31 -19.09
N ILE A 46 -20.73 -16.60 -18.76
CA ILE A 46 -19.59 -16.10 -19.53
C ILE A 46 -19.69 -16.68 -20.95
N VAL A 47 -19.84 -15.82 -21.95
CA VAL A 47 -19.66 -16.21 -23.36
C VAL A 47 -18.17 -16.32 -23.59
N LYS A 48 -17.64 -17.54 -23.60
CA LYS A 48 -16.28 -17.81 -24.08
C LYS A 48 -16.27 -17.59 -25.59
N THR A 49 -15.65 -16.52 -26.07
CA THR A 49 -15.20 -16.48 -27.46
C THR A 49 -13.96 -17.35 -27.56
N GLU A 50 -14.12 -18.52 -28.17
CA GLU A 50 -13.04 -19.39 -28.62
C GLU A 50 -12.08 -18.58 -29.51
N ARG A 51 -10.80 -18.57 -29.15
CA ARG A 51 -9.71 -18.48 -30.11
C ARG A 51 -8.61 -19.42 -29.64
N ASP A 52 -8.46 -20.45 -30.43
CA ASP A 52 -7.61 -21.61 -30.24
C ASP A 52 -6.12 -21.28 -30.17
N TYR A 53 -5.41 -22.20 -29.53
CA TYR A 53 -3.97 -22.39 -29.58
C TYR A 53 -3.45 -22.39 -31.03
N GLU A 54 -2.47 -21.53 -31.31
CA GLU A 54 -1.41 -21.86 -32.26
C GLU A 54 -0.09 -21.26 -31.77
N ASP A 55 0.85 -22.16 -31.54
CA ASP A 55 2.27 -21.93 -31.31
C ASP A 55 2.89 -21.30 -32.57
N THR A 56 3.49 -20.11 -32.45
CA THR A 56 4.69 -19.71 -33.20
C THR A 56 5.24 -18.37 -32.73
N ALA A 57 6.53 -18.39 -32.37
CA ALA A 57 7.58 -17.40 -32.62
C ALA A 57 7.27 -15.88 -32.56
N GLU A 58 8.02 -15.22 -31.67
CA GLU A 58 8.59 -13.87 -31.81
C GLU A 58 7.77 -12.82 -32.57
N THR A 59 7.07 -11.94 -31.87
CA THR A 59 6.95 -10.54 -32.31
C THR A 59 6.66 -9.58 -31.16
N LYS A 60 7.31 -8.41 -31.24
CA LYS A 60 7.33 -7.29 -30.30
C LYS A 60 5.93 -6.85 -29.83
N PRO A 61 5.81 -6.27 -28.62
CA PRO A 61 4.53 -5.82 -28.10
C PRO A 61 3.99 -4.64 -28.93
N SER A 62 2.83 -4.86 -29.55
CA SER A 62 2.01 -3.80 -30.11
C SER A 62 1.28 -3.07 -28.98
N PHE A 63 1.61 -1.79 -28.82
CA PHE A 63 0.94 -0.87 -27.92
C PHE A 63 -0.50 -0.60 -28.40
N SER A 64 -1.48 -0.80 -27.52
CA SER A 64 -2.82 -0.23 -27.66
C SER A 64 -3.33 0.27 -26.29
N PRO A 65 -4.20 1.29 -26.26
CA PRO A 65 -4.06 2.41 -25.33
C PRO A 65 -4.93 2.32 -24.06
N SER A 66 -4.34 2.83 -22.97
CA SER A 66 -4.94 3.48 -21.79
C SER A 66 -6.14 2.78 -21.13
N TYR A 67 -5.83 1.91 -20.17
CA TYR A 67 -6.47 1.92 -18.86
C TYR A 67 -5.37 2.20 -17.85
N ASP A 68 -5.68 2.90 -16.75
CA ASP A 68 -4.74 3.16 -15.66
C ASP A 68 -4.22 1.84 -15.06
N ASP A 69 -3.12 1.32 -15.62
CA ASP A 69 -2.37 0.15 -15.14
C ASP A 69 -1.39 0.59 -14.04
N ASP A 70 -1.94 1.22 -13.00
CA ASP A 70 -1.17 1.70 -11.83
C ASP A 70 -0.99 0.61 -10.77
N GLU A 71 -1.69 -0.52 -10.89
CA GLU A 71 -1.61 -1.63 -9.94
C GLU A 71 -0.60 -2.67 -10.41
N VAL A 72 0.35 -3.01 -9.54
CA VAL A 72 1.35 -4.03 -9.83
C VAL A 72 0.68 -5.40 -9.80
N THR A 73 0.34 -5.93 -10.97
CA THR A 73 -0.19 -7.29 -11.13
C THR A 73 0.92 -8.31 -10.90
N GLU A 74 0.73 -9.16 -9.89
CA GLU A 74 1.67 -10.21 -9.52
C GLU A 74 1.53 -11.42 -10.45
N SER A 75 2.64 -11.91 -10.99
CA SER A 75 2.65 -13.12 -11.82
C SER A 75 2.58 -14.37 -10.94
N ASP A 76 2.13 -15.48 -11.51
CA ASP A 76 2.26 -16.77 -10.82
C ASP A 76 3.74 -17.19 -10.73
N VAL A 77 4.09 -17.93 -9.68
CA VAL A 77 5.43 -18.49 -9.48
C VAL A 77 5.44 -19.93 -9.96
N ASP A 78 6.37 -20.27 -10.85
CA ASP A 78 6.56 -21.64 -11.32
C ASP A 78 7.25 -22.48 -10.22
N LEU A 79 6.46 -23.27 -9.49
CA LEU A 79 6.91 -24.17 -8.42
C LEU A 79 6.84 -25.63 -8.86
N ASP A 80 7.78 -26.45 -8.37
CA ASP A 80 7.70 -27.90 -8.53
C ASP A 80 6.82 -28.50 -7.42
N ASP A 81 5.54 -28.71 -7.73
CA ASP A 81 4.56 -29.24 -6.77
C ASP A 81 4.36 -30.76 -6.88
N SER A 82 5.30 -31.49 -7.50
CA SER A 82 5.17 -32.94 -7.75
C SER A 82 5.00 -33.80 -6.49
N ASP A 83 5.56 -33.36 -5.36
CA ASP A 83 5.49 -34.05 -4.06
C ASP A 83 4.39 -33.48 -3.13
N VAL A 84 3.60 -32.50 -3.59
CA VAL A 84 2.51 -31.90 -2.81
C VAL A 84 1.32 -32.85 -2.76
N VAL A 85 0.76 -33.01 -1.57
CA VAL A 85 -0.38 -33.87 -1.27
C VAL A 85 -1.56 -33.01 -0.84
N GLU A 86 -2.77 -33.46 -1.13
CA GLU A 86 -3.97 -32.80 -0.63
C GLU A 86 -3.98 -32.77 0.91
N PRO A 87 -4.34 -31.62 1.52
CA PRO A 87 -4.43 -31.51 2.97
C PRO A 87 -5.45 -32.51 3.55
N ASP A 88 -5.09 -33.24 4.61
CA ASP A 88 -6.04 -34.09 5.33
C ASP A 88 -7.03 -33.22 6.11
N ASN A 89 -8.30 -33.25 5.68
CA ASN A 89 -9.41 -32.50 6.28
C ASN A 89 -10.17 -33.33 7.32
N GLU A 90 -9.50 -34.28 7.97
CA GLU A 90 -10.08 -35.09 9.04
C GLU A 90 -10.21 -34.29 10.35
N PRO A 91 -11.17 -34.64 11.23
CA PRO A 91 -11.26 -34.06 12.57
C PRO A 91 -9.92 -34.16 13.31
N PRO A 92 -9.55 -33.16 14.14
CA PRO A 92 -8.32 -33.23 14.92
C PRO A 92 -8.22 -34.52 15.74
N GLN A 93 -7.07 -35.18 15.65
CA GLN A 93 -6.80 -36.42 16.37
C GLN A 93 -6.77 -36.18 17.90
N PRO A 94 -7.01 -37.21 18.73
CA PRO A 94 -6.94 -37.07 20.19
C PRO A 94 -5.53 -36.65 20.67
N MET A 95 -5.46 -35.62 21.50
CA MET A 95 -4.22 -35.01 21.97
C MET A 95 -3.95 -35.18 23.47
N GLY A 96 -4.84 -35.84 24.23
CA GLY A 96 -4.74 -35.90 25.69
C GLY A 96 -4.98 -34.56 26.39
N ASP A 97 -5.01 -34.59 27.72
CA ASP A 97 -5.15 -33.40 28.56
C ASP A 97 -3.79 -32.99 29.12
N SER A 98 -3.21 -31.90 28.59
CA SER A 98 -1.89 -31.43 28.99
C SER A 98 -1.81 -30.95 30.44
N THR A 99 -2.94 -30.78 31.13
CA THR A 99 -3.02 -30.38 32.54
C THR A 99 -3.13 -31.54 33.51
N ALA A 100 -3.34 -32.76 33.01
CA ALA A 100 -3.46 -33.95 33.85
C ALA A 100 -2.14 -34.28 34.57
N GLU A 101 -2.21 -34.60 35.85
CA GLU A 101 -1.08 -35.11 36.61
C GLU A 101 -0.74 -36.52 36.13
N VAL A 102 0.50 -36.73 35.67
CA VAL A 102 0.97 -38.01 35.15
C VAL A 102 1.75 -38.75 36.24
N THR A 103 1.24 -39.89 36.70
CA THR A 103 1.92 -40.72 37.70
C THR A 103 3.05 -41.55 37.09
N ASP A 104 3.88 -42.18 37.92
CA ASP A 104 4.92 -43.08 37.41
C ASP A 104 4.32 -44.33 36.75
N GLU A 105 3.19 -44.84 37.26
CA GLU A 105 2.44 -45.93 36.62
C GLU A 105 1.93 -45.52 35.23
N ASP A 106 1.43 -44.29 35.07
CA ASP A 106 0.99 -43.78 33.77
C ASP A 106 2.15 -43.65 32.78
N ARG A 107 3.33 -43.23 33.26
CA ARG A 107 4.55 -43.17 32.44
C ARG A 107 4.99 -44.54 31.96
N ASP A 108 4.99 -45.53 32.85
CA ASP A 108 5.35 -46.91 32.52
C ASP A 108 4.34 -47.54 31.55
N ALA A 109 3.04 -47.30 31.77
CA ALA A 109 1.98 -47.73 30.86
C ALA A 109 2.10 -47.06 29.48
N ALA A 110 2.38 -45.75 29.43
CA ALA A 110 2.60 -45.02 28.19
C ALA A 110 3.83 -45.55 27.43
N GLN A 111 4.91 -45.88 28.15
CA GLN A 111 6.11 -46.46 27.54
C GLN A 111 5.85 -47.86 26.99
N LEU A 112 5.03 -48.68 27.66
CA LEU A 112 4.61 -49.99 27.16
C LEU A 112 3.78 -49.85 25.87
N GLU A 113 2.80 -48.95 25.84
CA GLU A 113 1.98 -48.69 24.65
C GLU A 113 2.84 -48.14 23.50
N LYS A 114 3.82 -47.28 23.78
CA LYS A 114 4.79 -46.82 22.79
C LYS A 114 5.60 -47.98 22.20
N SER A 115 6.07 -48.93 23.02
CA SER A 115 6.81 -50.09 22.51
C SER A 115 5.94 -50.96 21.60
N LYS A 116 4.66 -51.18 21.94
CA LYS A 116 3.71 -51.88 21.07
C LYS A 116 3.49 -51.14 19.75
N ALA A 117 3.39 -49.81 19.80
CA ALA A 117 3.30 -49.00 18.59
C ALA A 117 4.52 -49.18 17.67
N MET A 118 5.73 -49.15 18.23
CA MET A 118 6.96 -49.35 17.46
C MET A 118 7.02 -50.72 16.80
N GLU A 119 6.56 -51.77 17.50
CA GLU A 119 6.43 -53.10 16.93
C GLU A 119 5.43 -53.13 15.76
N ALA A 120 4.24 -52.56 15.93
CA ALA A 120 3.24 -52.45 14.86
C ALA A 120 3.76 -51.67 13.64
N ILE A 121 4.47 -50.55 13.87
CA ILE A 121 5.10 -49.73 12.82
C ILE A 121 6.17 -50.56 12.08
N SER A 122 7.00 -51.33 12.78
CA SER A 122 8.01 -52.20 12.16
C SER A 122 7.40 -53.29 11.27
N GLN A 123 6.16 -53.70 11.56
CA GLN A 123 5.37 -54.64 10.77
C GLN A 123 4.59 -53.95 9.63
N GLY A 124 4.72 -52.63 9.47
CA GLY A 124 3.99 -51.83 8.47
C GLY A 124 2.53 -51.56 8.82
N LYS A 125 2.08 -51.87 10.05
CA LYS A 125 0.71 -51.66 10.51
C LYS A 125 0.58 -50.26 11.12
N PHE A 126 0.54 -49.25 10.26
CA PHE A 126 0.58 -47.86 10.69
C PHE A 126 -0.64 -47.43 11.50
N ASP A 127 -1.85 -47.86 11.14
CA ASP A 127 -3.07 -47.51 11.89
C ASP A 127 -3.05 -48.07 13.31
N GLU A 128 -2.67 -49.35 13.48
CA GLU A 128 -2.48 -49.95 14.81
C GLU A 128 -1.39 -49.21 15.62
N GLY A 129 -0.31 -48.78 14.94
CA GLY A 129 0.73 -47.94 15.53
C GLY A 129 0.21 -46.58 16.02
N ILE A 130 -0.62 -45.92 15.23
CA ILE A 130 -1.27 -44.64 15.60
C ILE A 130 -2.19 -44.83 16.80
N ASP A 131 -2.96 -45.92 16.85
CA ASP A 131 -3.84 -46.23 17.97
C ASP A 131 -3.06 -46.43 19.28
N HIS A 132 -1.97 -47.20 19.23
CA HIS A 132 -1.10 -47.40 20.39
C HIS A 132 -0.38 -46.11 20.82
N LEU A 133 0.10 -45.29 19.88
CA LEU A 133 0.67 -43.97 20.20
C LEU A 133 -0.37 -43.02 20.80
N THR A 134 -1.61 -43.08 20.32
CA THR A 134 -2.71 -42.28 20.85
C THR A 134 -3.02 -42.68 22.29
N LYS A 135 -3.10 -43.99 22.59
CA LYS A 135 -3.22 -44.49 23.97
C LYS A 135 -2.06 -44.02 24.85
N ALA A 136 -0.82 -44.11 24.34
CA ALA A 136 0.35 -43.63 25.06
C ALA A 136 0.28 -42.13 25.38
N ILE A 137 -0.21 -41.31 24.44
CA ILE A 137 -0.40 -39.85 24.64
C ILE A 137 -1.50 -39.57 25.65
N MET A 138 -2.61 -40.33 25.64
CA MET A 138 -3.67 -40.17 26.63
C MET A 138 -3.19 -40.48 28.06
N LEU A 139 -2.22 -41.39 28.20
CA LEU A 139 -1.59 -41.74 29.48
C LEU A 139 -0.50 -40.73 29.89
N ASN A 140 0.30 -40.26 28.93
CA ASN A 140 1.35 -39.27 29.19
C ASN A 140 1.32 -38.11 28.15
N PRO A 141 0.41 -37.15 28.33
CA PRO A 141 0.19 -36.05 27.38
C PRO A 141 1.31 -35.01 27.38
N SER A 142 2.28 -35.09 28.29
CA SER A 142 3.43 -34.18 28.38
C SER A 142 4.66 -34.65 27.60
N SER A 143 4.61 -35.85 27.00
CA SER A 143 5.76 -36.47 26.35
C SER A 143 5.95 -35.99 24.91
N ALA A 144 6.88 -35.06 24.71
CA ALA A 144 7.28 -34.57 23.38
C ALA A 144 7.63 -35.69 22.38
N ILE A 145 8.24 -36.77 22.86
CA ILE A 145 8.69 -37.89 22.02
C ILE A 145 7.50 -38.67 21.45
N LEU A 146 6.40 -38.81 22.20
CA LEU A 146 5.22 -39.52 21.72
C LEU A 146 4.57 -38.78 20.55
N TYR A 147 4.39 -37.46 20.67
CA TYR A 147 3.88 -36.65 19.57
C TYR A 147 4.82 -36.65 18.37
N ALA A 148 6.13 -36.46 18.57
CA ALA A 148 7.09 -36.49 17.45
C ALA A 148 7.08 -37.84 16.73
N THR A 149 6.94 -38.95 17.46
CA THR A 149 6.84 -40.30 16.86
C THR A 149 5.55 -40.44 16.06
N ARG A 150 4.41 -40.02 16.62
CA ARG A 150 3.11 -40.12 15.94
C ARG A 150 3.05 -39.22 14.70
N ALA A 151 3.66 -38.04 14.75
CA ALA A 151 3.86 -37.18 13.59
C ALA A 151 4.62 -37.88 12.46
N THR A 152 5.71 -38.60 12.76
CA THR A 152 6.45 -39.39 11.76
C THR A 152 5.58 -40.50 11.14
N VAL A 153 4.72 -41.14 11.93
CA VAL A 153 3.77 -42.13 11.39
C VAL A 153 2.73 -41.47 10.49
N PHE A 154 2.21 -40.29 10.88
CA PHE A 154 1.29 -39.52 10.05
C PHE A 154 1.90 -39.10 8.70
N LEU A 155 3.20 -38.77 8.66
CA LEU A 155 3.91 -38.56 7.39
C LEU A 155 3.92 -39.82 6.51
N ALA A 156 4.19 -40.99 7.10
CA ALA A 156 4.20 -42.26 6.36
C ALA A 156 2.82 -42.61 5.77
N VAL A 157 1.72 -42.26 6.44
CA VAL A 157 0.35 -42.43 5.95
C VAL A 157 -0.18 -41.22 5.15
N LYS A 158 0.68 -40.24 4.84
CA LYS A 158 0.35 -39.03 4.08
C LYS A 158 -0.79 -38.19 4.68
N LYS A 159 -0.78 -38.00 6.00
CA LYS A 159 -1.67 -37.08 6.75
C LYS A 159 -0.88 -35.88 7.29
N PRO A 160 -0.48 -34.93 6.42
CA PRO A 160 0.42 -33.85 6.81
C PRO A 160 -0.15 -32.85 7.84
N ASN A 161 -1.45 -32.50 7.81
CA ASN A 161 -2.05 -31.62 8.82
C ASN A 161 -2.04 -32.28 10.20
N ALA A 162 -2.40 -33.57 10.30
CA ALA A 162 -2.27 -34.33 11.55
C ALA A 162 -0.81 -34.35 12.04
N ALA A 163 0.15 -34.56 11.15
CA ALA A 163 1.57 -34.53 11.47
C ALA A 163 2.03 -33.14 11.98
N VAL A 164 1.57 -32.04 11.37
CA VAL A 164 1.86 -30.68 11.83
C VAL A 164 1.36 -30.45 13.26
N ARG A 165 0.11 -30.83 13.57
CA ARG A 165 -0.45 -30.67 14.92
C ARG A 165 0.37 -31.41 15.99
N ASP A 166 0.76 -32.65 15.71
CA ASP A 166 1.59 -33.44 16.62
C ASP A 166 3.00 -32.84 16.74
N ALA A 167 3.61 -32.43 15.63
CA ALA A 167 4.93 -31.82 15.65
C ALA A 167 4.95 -30.48 16.42
N ASP A 168 3.89 -29.68 16.31
CA ASP A 168 3.72 -28.45 17.09
C ASP A 168 3.63 -28.75 18.60
N MET A 169 2.86 -29.76 19.01
CA MET A 169 2.82 -30.20 20.41
C MET A 169 4.17 -30.73 20.88
N ALA A 170 4.88 -31.50 20.04
CA ALA A 170 6.21 -31.99 20.36
C ALA A 170 7.20 -30.83 20.63
N LEU A 171 7.13 -29.78 19.81
CA LEU A 171 7.98 -28.59 19.93
C LEU A 171 7.53 -27.67 21.07
N GLN A 172 6.25 -27.68 21.44
CA GLN A 172 5.77 -26.97 22.63
C GLN A 172 6.37 -27.56 23.91
N PHE A 173 6.45 -28.90 24.01
CA PHE A 173 7.03 -29.57 25.18
C PHE A 173 8.56 -29.65 25.13
N ASN A 174 9.14 -29.79 23.93
CA ASN A 174 10.58 -29.78 23.74
C ASN A 174 10.97 -28.91 22.52
N PRO A 175 11.27 -27.62 22.74
CA PRO A 175 11.65 -26.69 21.69
C PRO A 175 12.95 -27.05 20.96
N ASP A 176 13.79 -27.91 21.53
CA ASP A 176 15.07 -28.38 20.94
C ASP A 176 14.93 -29.76 20.28
N SER A 177 13.70 -30.22 20.02
CA SER A 177 13.45 -31.51 19.38
C SER A 177 13.74 -31.47 17.89
N ALA A 178 14.90 -31.98 17.47
CA ALA A 178 15.25 -32.15 16.05
C ALA A 178 14.19 -32.96 15.28
N LYS A 179 13.64 -34.02 15.90
CA LYS A 179 12.57 -34.85 15.33
C LYS A 179 11.26 -34.07 15.14
N GLY A 180 10.93 -33.16 16.06
CA GLY A 180 9.76 -32.29 15.94
C GLY A 180 9.88 -31.37 14.73
N TYR A 181 11.00 -30.66 14.58
CA TYR A 181 11.24 -29.82 13.41
C TYR A 181 11.30 -30.62 12.10
N LYS A 182 11.98 -31.77 12.09
CA LYS A 182 12.02 -32.66 10.91
C LYS A 182 10.60 -33.06 10.48
N ALA A 183 9.78 -33.53 11.41
CA ALA A 183 8.42 -33.96 11.10
C ALA A 183 7.55 -32.80 10.60
N ARG A 184 7.63 -31.62 11.24
CA ARG A 184 6.88 -30.43 10.81
C ARG A 184 7.33 -29.92 9.45
N GLY A 185 8.64 -29.85 9.21
CA GLY A 185 9.20 -29.40 7.94
C GLY A 185 8.84 -30.31 6.77
N MET A 186 8.88 -31.63 6.98
CA MET A 186 8.41 -32.61 5.99
C MET A 186 6.91 -32.50 5.73
N ALA A 187 6.09 -32.35 6.79
CA ALA A 187 4.64 -32.20 6.64
C ALA A 187 4.28 -30.92 5.86
N ARG A 188 4.96 -29.81 6.16
CA ARG A 188 4.80 -28.54 5.46
C ARG A 188 5.22 -28.63 4.00
N ALA A 189 6.29 -29.36 3.68
CA ALA A 189 6.69 -29.63 2.30
C ALA A 189 5.60 -30.38 1.54
N MET A 190 4.98 -31.40 2.15
CA MET A 190 3.83 -32.10 1.56
C MET A 190 2.62 -31.19 1.35
N LEU A 191 2.50 -30.09 2.09
CA LEU A 191 1.42 -29.10 1.93
C LEU A 191 1.78 -27.95 0.96
N GLY A 192 2.96 -27.98 0.33
CA GLY A 192 3.45 -26.88 -0.52
C GLY A 192 3.86 -25.62 0.26
N GLN A 193 4.02 -25.71 1.58
CA GLN A 193 4.48 -24.60 2.44
C GLN A 193 6.00 -24.56 2.43
N TRP A 194 6.57 -24.20 1.28
CA TRP A 194 8.00 -24.38 0.99
C TRP A 194 8.93 -23.53 1.86
N GLU A 195 8.59 -22.26 2.13
CA GLU A 195 9.42 -21.37 2.95
C GLU A 195 9.50 -21.87 4.40
N GLU A 196 8.35 -22.22 4.99
CA GLU A 196 8.25 -22.73 6.35
C GLU A 196 8.87 -24.12 6.50
N ALA A 197 8.71 -24.97 5.48
CA ALA A 197 9.36 -26.28 5.41
C ALA A 197 10.89 -26.15 5.40
N ALA A 198 11.45 -25.26 4.59
CA ALA A 198 12.89 -25.02 4.53
C ALA A 198 13.42 -24.56 5.89
N ALA A 199 12.72 -23.61 6.53
CA ALA A 199 13.09 -23.07 7.82
C ALA A 199 13.15 -24.17 8.90
N ASP A 200 12.11 -25.00 9.01
CA ASP A 200 12.07 -26.11 9.97
C ASP A 200 13.17 -27.14 9.70
N LEU A 201 13.36 -27.54 8.45
CA LEU A 201 14.38 -28.53 8.08
C LEU A 201 15.80 -28.02 8.33
N HIS A 202 16.07 -26.72 8.15
CA HIS A 202 17.35 -26.12 8.52
C HIS A 202 17.58 -26.14 10.03
N VAL A 203 16.55 -25.83 10.83
CA VAL A 203 16.64 -25.94 12.30
C VAL A 203 16.87 -27.39 12.71
N ALA A 204 16.13 -28.33 12.14
CA ALA A 204 16.29 -29.76 12.39
C ALA A 204 17.72 -30.22 12.08
N SER A 205 18.24 -29.88 10.89
CA SER A 205 19.61 -30.22 10.47
C SER A 205 20.71 -29.62 11.35
N LYS A 206 20.44 -28.45 11.96
CA LYS A 206 21.38 -27.80 12.88
C LYS A 206 21.41 -28.48 14.25
N LEU A 207 20.27 -28.99 14.70
CA LEU A 207 20.15 -29.70 15.98
C LEU A 207 20.67 -31.13 15.86
N ASP A 208 20.28 -31.85 14.81
CA ASP A 208 20.72 -33.22 14.54
C ASP A 208 20.80 -33.45 13.03
N TYR A 209 21.98 -33.81 12.54
CA TYR A 209 22.18 -34.06 11.12
C TYR A 209 21.62 -35.44 10.75
N ASP A 210 20.79 -35.47 9.72
CA ASP A 210 20.15 -36.68 9.23
C ASP A 210 20.07 -36.62 7.70
N GLU A 211 20.40 -37.73 7.03
CA GLU A 211 20.47 -37.80 5.55
C GLU A 211 19.12 -37.50 4.89
N GLU A 212 18.03 -37.88 5.53
CA GLU A 212 16.66 -37.63 5.06
C GLU A 212 16.34 -36.13 5.10
N ILE A 213 16.81 -35.41 6.14
CA ILE A 213 16.70 -33.94 6.21
C ILE A 213 17.44 -33.30 5.04
N GLY A 214 18.66 -33.77 4.74
CA GLY A 214 19.45 -33.27 3.62
C GLY A 214 18.77 -33.50 2.25
N SER A 215 18.13 -34.66 2.08
CA SER A 215 17.34 -34.97 0.88
C SER A 215 16.10 -34.07 0.77
N ALA A 216 15.38 -33.85 1.88
CA ALA A 216 14.22 -32.98 1.93
C ALA A 216 14.58 -31.52 1.60
N LEU A 217 15.69 -31.00 2.15
CA LEU A 217 16.16 -29.63 1.85
C LEU A 217 16.45 -29.43 0.35
N LYS A 218 17.05 -30.42 -0.33
CA LYS A 218 17.30 -30.33 -1.78
C LYS A 218 16.03 -30.16 -2.61
N LYS A 219 14.90 -30.69 -2.13
CA LYS A 219 13.59 -30.56 -2.80
C LYS A 219 12.90 -29.23 -2.47
N VAL A 220 12.98 -28.80 -1.22
CA VAL A 220 12.23 -27.64 -0.70
C VAL A 220 12.92 -26.30 -1.02
N GLU A 221 14.26 -26.25 -0.95
CA GLU A 221 15.01 -25.00 -1.12
C GLU A 221 14.78 -24.29 -2.47
N PRO A 222 14.71 -24.98 -3.63
CA PRO A 222 14.48 -24.30 -4.91
C PRO A 222 13.15 -23.55 -4.94
N ASN A 223 12.07 -24.18 -4.49
CA ASN A 223 10.74 -23.55 -4.43
C ASN A 223 10.72 -22.39 -3.43
N ALA A 224 11.29 -22.58 -2.23
CA ALA A 224 11.40 -21.51 -1.23
C ALA A 224 12.16 -20.29 -1.76
N LYS A 225 13.29 -20.49 -2.46
CA LYS A 225 14.06 -19.41 -3.08
C LYS A 225 13.28 -18.66 -4.16
N ARG A 226 12.56 -19.39 -5.03
CA ARG A 226 11.70 -18.77 -6.06
C ARG A 226 10.61 -17.88 -5.45
N ILE A 227 9.95 -18.36 -4.39
CA ILE A 227 8.93 -17.57 -3.67
C ILE A 227 9.54 -16.31 -3.06
N GLU A 228 10.70 -16.45 -2.40
CA GLU A 228 11.37 -15.31 -1.77
C GLU A 228 11.82 -14.26 -2.82
N GLU A 229 12.42 -14.70 -3.92
CA GLU A 229 12.86 -13.83 -5.02
C GLU A 229 11.68 -13.11 -5.68
N HIS A 230 10.58 -13.84 -5.92
CA HIS A 230 9.36 -13.29 -6.46
C HIS A 230 8.78 -12.19 -5.55
N ARG A 231 8.61 -12.49 -4.26
CA ARG A 231 8.15 -11.53 -3.25
C ARG A 231 9.03 -10.29 -3.21
N ARG A 232 10.36 -10.46 -3.22
CA ARG A 232 11.32 -9.35 -3.24
C ARG A 232 11.20 -8.48 -4.50
N LYS A 233 11.04 -9.11 -5.68
CA LYS A 233 10.84 -8.40 -6.95
C LYS A 233 9.58 -7.53 -6.88
N TYR A 234 8.46 -8.09 -6.44
CA TYR A 234 7.18 -7.39 -6.39
C TYR A 234 7.11 -6.32 -5.31
N GLN A 235 7.75 -6.52 -4.16
CA GLN A 235 7.92 -5.47 -3.15
C GLN A 235 8.70 -4.26 -3.68
N ARG A 236 9.78 -4.50 -4.44
CA ARG A 236 10.56 -3.41 -5.07
C ARG A 236 9.71 -2.66 -6.09
N LEU A 237 8.98 -3.38 -6.93
CA LEU A 237 8.14 -2.77 -7.97
C LEU A 237 7.00 -1.95 -7.38
N ARG A 238 6.33 -2.45 -6.33
CA ARG A 238 5.30 -1.69 -5.59
C ARG A 238 5.86 -0.42 -4.99
N LYS A 239 7.02 -0.49 -4.33
CA LYS A 239 7.69 0.67 -3.72
C LYS A 239 8.11 1.70 -4.75
N GLU A 240 8.63 1.27 -5.91
CA GLU A 240 9.01 2.15 -7.00
C GLU A 240 7.80 2.88 -7.58
N LYS A 241 6.70 2.16 -7.84
CA LYS A 241 5.44 2.74 -8.33
C LYS A 241 4.82 3.72 -7.32
N GLU A 242 4.84 3.40 -6.03
CA GLU A 242 4.38 4.29 -4.96
C GLU A 242 5.19 5.59 -4.93
N LEU A 243 6.52 5.50 -5.05
CA LEU A 243 7.39 6.67 -5.10
C LEU A 243 7.11 7.53 -6.34
N GLN A 244 7.00 6.91 -7.52
CA GLN A 244 6.69 7.62 -8.77
C GLN A 244 5.32 8.33 -8.69
N ARG A 245 4.32 7.68 -8.08
CA ARG A 245 3.00 8.28 -7.86
C ARG A 245 3.08 9.45 -6.90
N ALA A 246 3.76 9.31 -5.76
CA ALA A 246 3.93 10.39 -4.79
C ALA A 246 4.70 11.59 -5.37
N GLU A 247 5.70 11.35 -6.23
CA GLU A 247 6.42 12.40 -6.95
C GLU A 247 5.52 13.11 -7.97
N ARG A 248 4.70 12.36 -8.73
CA ARG A 248 3.73 12.92 -9.66
C ARG A 248 2.69 13.78 -8.94
N GLU A 249 2.08 13.27 -7.88
CA GLU A 249 1.09 13.99 -7.08
C GLU A 249 1.69 15.27 -6.46
N ARG A 250 2.93 15.22 -5.97
CA ARG A 250 3.65 16.41 -5.48
C ARG A 250 3.87 17.43 -6.58
N ARG A 251 4.28 17.00 -7.77
CA ARG A 251 4.50 17.87 -8.91
C ARG A 251 3.20 18.52 -9.37
N GLU A 252 2.13 17.74 -9.50
CA GLU A 252 0.80 18.24 -9.86
C GLU A 252 0.27 19.24 -8.82
N GLN A 253 0.48 18.98 -7.52
CA GLN A 253 0.14 19.94 -6.46
C GLN A 253 0.96 21.23 -6.56
N GLN A 254 2.27 21.14 -6.84
CA GLN A 254 3.12 22.32 -7.01
C GLN A 254 2.69 23.14 -8.23
N GLU A 255 2.46 22.48 -9.37
CA GLU A 255 1.98 23.11 -10.60
C GLU A 255 0.58 23.73 -10.41
N ALA A 256 -0.33 23.06 -9.69
CA ALA A 256 -1.64 23.59 -9.36
C ALA A 256 -1.55 24.84 -8.45
N GLN A 257 -0.71 24.78 -7.40
CA GLN A 257 -0.47 25.93 -6.50
C GLN A 257 0.21 27.10 -7.23
N GLU A 258 1.09 26.83 -8.19
CA GLU A 258 1.70 27.87 -9.02
C GLU A 258 0.67 28.49 -9.97
N ARG A 259 -0.15 27.66 -10.62
CA ARG A 259 -1.23 28.11 -11.50
C ARG A 259 -2.27 28.95 -10.75
N GLU A 260 -2.65 28.53 -9.55
CA GLU A 260 -3.55 29.29 -8.67
C GLU A 260 -2.93 30.63 -8.26
N ALA A 261 -1.66 30.64 -7.85
CA ALA A 261 -0.95 31.87 -7.50
C ALA A 261 -0.85 32.84 -8.69
N LEU A 262 -0.60 32.34 -9.91
CA LEU A 262 -0.58 33.15 -11.12
C LEU A 262 -1.98 33.68 -11.48
N SER A 263 -3.01 32.85 -11.39
CA SER A 263 -4.39 33.26 -11.64
C SER A 263 -4.85 34.35 -10.67
N ALA A 264 -4.34 34.36 -9.44
CA ALA A 264 -4.64 35.39 -8.45
C ALA A 264 -4.04 36.76 -8.80
N LEU A 265 -3.13 36.89 -9.76
CA LEU A 265 -2.47 38.15 -10.10
C LEU A 265 -3.19 38.98 -11.18
N GLU A 266 -4.31 38.50 -11.74
CA GLU A 266 -5.23 39.20 -12.65
C GLU A 266 -4.52 40.07 -13.72
N ASP A 267 -3.79 39.42 -14.63
CA ASP A 267 -3.01 40.09 -15.68
C ASP A 267 -3.80 41.14 -16.45
N GLY A 268 -3.22 42.33 -16.58
CA GLY A 268 -3.82 43.44 -17.31
C GLY A 268 -4.84 44.26 -16.51
N GLN A 269 -5.10 43.91 -15.24
CA GLN A 269 -6.11 44.56 -14.40
C GLN A 269 -5.51 45.21 -13.16
N VAL A 270 -6.29 46.09 -12.54
CA VAL A 270 -5.95 46.72 -11.25
C VAL A 270 -6.75 46.02 -10.16
N ILE A 271 -6.06 45.37 -9.23
CA ILE A 271 -6.66 44.64 -8.11
C ILE A 271 -6.85 45.62 -6.95
N SER A 272 -8.07 45.75 -6.43
CA SER A 272 -8.31 46.54 -5.21
C SER A 272 -7.99 45.73 -3.97
N ILE A 273 -7.34 46.35 -2.99
CA ILE A 273 -6.92 45.73 -1.73
C ILE A 273 -7.64 46.42 -0.58
N HIS A 274 -8.29 45.62 0.27
CA HIS A 274 -9.10 46.12 1.38
C HIS A 274 -8.59 45.65 2.75
N SER A 275 -7.52 44.85 2.80
CA SER A 275 -6.91 44.41 4.07
C SER A 275 -5.42 44.08 3.93
N THR A 276 -4.71 44.07 5.06
CA THR A 276 -3.30 43.63 5.12
C THR A 276 -3.13 42.18 4.65
N SER A 277 -4.09 41.28 4.96
CA SER A 277 -4.02 39.87 4.57
C SER A 277 -4.09 39.68 3.04
N GLU A 278 -4.98 40.44 2.37
CA GLU A 278 -5.06 40.43 0.90
C GLU A 278 -3.76 40.92 0.25
N LEU A 279 -3.19 42.00 0.80
CA LEU A 279 -1.92 42.53 0.32
C LEU A 279 -0.79 41.52 0.44
N GLU A 280 -0.67 40.86 1.59
CA GLU A 280 0.34 39.84 1.85
C GLU A 280 0.20 38.67 0.87
N ALA A 281 -1.04 38.21 0.61
CA ALA A 281 -1.31 37.14 -0.34
C ALA A 281 -0.86 37.50 -1.76
N LYS A 282 -1.24 38.69 -2.27
CA LYS A 282 -0.84 39.14 -3.62
C LYS A 282 0.66 39.40 -3.71
N THR A 283 1.27 39.95 -2.66
CA THR A 283 2.73 40.17 -2.59
C THR A 283 3.50 38.85 -2.61
N LYS A 284 3.04 37.84 -1.87
CA LYS A 284 3.62 36.50 -1.86
C LYS A 284 3.49 35.82 -3.23
N ALA A 285 2.33 35.93 -3.88
CA ALA A 285 2.11 35.41 -5.23
C ALA A 285 3.01 36.10 -6.26
N ALA A 286 3.11 37.44 -6.23
CA ALA A 286 3.98 38.21 -7.12
C ALA A 286 5.46 37.86 -6.94
N LYS A 287 5.90 37.67 -5.69
CA LYS A 287 7.25 37.19 -5.36
C LYS A 287 7.52 35.79 -5.90
N LYS A 288 6.58 34.84 -5.75
CA LYS A 288 6.71 33.47 -6.28
C LYS A 288 6.81 33.47 -7.81
N ALA A 289 6.08 34.36 -8.47
CA ALA A 289 6.10 34.54 -9.93
C ALA A 289 7.26 35.43 -10.44
N SER A 290 8.13 35.95 -9.57
CA SER A 290 9.19 36.91 -9.90
C SER A 290 8.70 38.14 -10.69
N ARG A 291 7.50 38.62 -10.37
CA ARG A 291 6.85 39.77 -11.04
C ARG A 291 7.02 41.06 -10.25
N LEU A 292 7.20 42.16 -10.96
CA LEU A 292 7.11 43.50 -10.39
C LEU A 292 5.67 43.75 -9.91
N LEU A 293 5.52 44.23 -8.68
CA LEU A 293 4.25 44.65 -8.11
C LEU A 293 4.30 46.15 -7.83
N ILE A 294 3.23 46.85 -8.15
CA ILE A 294 3.10 48.29 -7.92
C ILE A 294 1.88 48.51 -7.06
N MET A 295 2.04 49.20 -5.93
CA MET A 295 0.93 49.61 -5.08
C MET A 295 0.63 51.08 -5.32
N TYR A 296 -0.62 51.37 -5.70
CA TYR A 296 -1.14 52.72 -5.84
C TYR A 296 -2.03 53.06 -4.64
N PHE A 297 -1.50 53.89 -3.74
CA PHE A 297 -2.25 54.48 -2.64
C PHE A 297 -3.02 55.72 -3.09
N THR A 298 -4.32 55.73 -2.85
CA THR A 298 -5.26 56.73 -3.34
C THR A 298 -6.30 57.11 -2.28
N ALA A 299 -7.08 58.15 -2.56
CA ALA A 299 -8.27 58.49 -1.81
C ALA A 299 -9.33 59.10 -2.75
N THR A 300 -10.60 58.85 -2.48
CA THR A 300 -11.72 59.34 -3.33
C THR A 300 -11.79 60.87 -3.41
N TRP A 301 -11.50 61.55 -2.31
CA TRP A 301 -11.52 63.02 -2.19
C TRP A 301 -10.31 63.70 -2.85
N CYS A 302 -9.24 62.96 -3.14
CA CYS A 302 -8.00 63.49 -3.72
C CYS A 302 -8.15 63.81 -5.23
N GLY A 303 -8.06 65.10 -5.59
CA GLY A 303 -8.13 65.57 -6.98
C GLY A 303 -7.07 64.98 -7.92
N PRO A 304 -5.76 65.05 -7.58
CA PRO A 304 -4.71 64.45 -8.40
C PRO A 304 -4.85 62.92 -8.56
N CYS A 305 -5.44 62.25 -7.57
CA CYS A 305 -5.73 60.82 -7.62
C CYS A 305 -6.80 60.47 -8.66
N ARG A 306 -7.84 61.30 -8.81
CA ARG A 306 -8.86 61.14 -9.86
C ARG A 306 -8.25 61.22 -11.26
N TYR A 307 -7.22 62.05 -11.45
CA TYR A 307 -6.48 62.12 -12.72
C TYR A 307 -5.59 60.88 -12.95
N MET A 308 -4.89 60.40 -11.91
CA MET A 308 -3.97 59.26 -12.04
C MET A 308 -4.66 57.91 -12.14
N SER A 309 -5.86 57.74 -11.57
CA SER A 309 -6.60 56.46 -11.58
C SER A 309 -6.82 55.86 -12.99
N PRO A 310 -7.32 56.59 -14.01
CA PRO A 310 -7.45 56.06 -15.37
C PRO A 310 -6.09 55.80 -16.03
N VAL A 311 -5.06 56.61 -15.73
CA VAL A 311 -3.69 56.39 -16.23
C VAL A 311 -3.14 55.07 -15.68
N TYR A 312 -3.30 54.83 -14.38
CA TYR A 312 -2.85 53.61 -13.71
C TYR A 312 -3.56 52.36 -14.26
N THR A 313 -4.87 52.46 -14.52
CA THR A 313 -5.64 51.38 -15.14
C THR A 313 -5.16 51.08 -16.56
N ASN A 314 -4.87 52.11 -17.37
CA ASN A 314 -4.31 51.92 -18.70
C ASN A 314 -2.92 51.26 -18.64
N LEU A 315 -2.06 51.68 -17.70
CA LEU A 315 -0.74 51.06 -17.50
C LEU A 315 -0.84 49.57 -17.13
N ALA A 316 -1.87 49.17 -16.37
CA ALA A 316 -2.12 47.75 -16.09
C ALA A 316 -2.33 46.95 -17.37
N THR A 317 -3.17 47.44 -18.29
CA THR A 317 -3.42 46.78 -19.58
C THR A 317 -2.18 46.70 -20.48
N GLN A 318 -1.31 47.71 -20.42
CA GLN A 318 -0.09 47.78 -21.23
C GLN A 318 1.04 46.88 -20.69
N HIS A 319 1.03 46.62 -19.39
CA HIS A 319 2.04 45.83 -18.70
C HIS A 319 1.41 44.61 -18.01
N PRO A 320 0.85 43.64 -18.75
CA PRO A 320 0.10 42.52 -18.16
C PRO A 320 0.95 41.64 -17.24
N LYS A 321 2.29 41.67 -17.36
CA LYS A 321 3.24 40.96 -16.50
C LYS A 321 3.59 41.70 -15.20
N VAL A 322 3.17 42.95 -15.04
CA VAL A 322 3.33 43.72 -13.81
C VAL A 322 2.01 43.63 -13.02
N VAL A 323 2.09 43.48 -11.71
CA VAL A 323 0.93 43.37 -10.82
C VAL A 323 0.56 44.77 -10.35
N PHE A 324 -0.66 45.22 -10.65
CA PHE A 324 -1.14 46.55 -10.28
C PHE A 324 -2.15 46.44 -9.14
N LEU A 325 -1.79 46.98 -7.98
CA LEU A 325 -2.64 47.01 -6.80
C LEU A 325 -3.11 48.43 -6.52
N LYS A 326 -4.36 48.59 -6.13
CA LYS A 326 -4.95 49.85 -5.68
C LYS A 326 -5.35 49.71 -4.21
N VAL A 327 -4.91 50.66 -3.40
CA VAL A 327 -5.21 50.73 -1.98
C VAL A 327 -5.86 52.10 -1.73
N ASP A 328 -7.14 52.11 -1.37
CA ASP A 328 -7.76 53.32 -0.86
C ASP A 328 -7.39 53.48 0.61
N ILE A 329 -6.77 54.60 0.97
CA ILE A 329 -6.27 54.83 2.33
C ILE A 329 -7.41 54.95 3.34
N ASP A 330 -8.62 55.33 2.91
CA ASP A 330 -9.77 55.43 3.79
C ASP A 330 -10.36 54.04 4.09
N GLU A 331 -10.30 53.12 3.12
CA GLU A 331 -10.80 51.75 3.24
C GLU A 331 -9.80 50.80 3.94
N ALA A 332 -8.51 50.89 3.60
CA ALA A 332 -7.44 50.03 4.10
C ALA A 332 -6.39 50.83 4.90
N ASN A 333 -6.86 51.48 5.97
CA ASN A 333 -6.06 52.35 6.84
C ASN A 333 -4.88 51.62 7.50
N ASP A 334 -5.06 50.35 7.86
CA ASP A 334 -4.04 49.47 8.42
C ASP A 334 -2.85 49.31 7.46
N VAL A 335 -3.15 49.05 6.18
CA VAL A 335 -2.16 48.94 5.11
C VAL A 335 -1.44 50.28 4.91
N ALA A 336 -2.19 51.38 4.80
CA ALA A 336 -1.61 52.71 4.59
C ALA A 336 -0.66 53.13 5.74
N ALA A 337 -1.03 52.81 6.98
CA ALA A 337 -0.23 53.07 8.17
C ALA A 337 1.05 52.22 8.17
N ALA A 338 0.96 50.91 7.89
CA ALA A 338 2.11 50.01 7.84
C ALA A 338 3.16 50.45 6.79
N TRP A 339 2.70 51.03 5.68
CA TRP A 339 3.54 51.54 4.60
C TRP A 339 3.97 53.00 4.76
N ASN A 340 3.66 53.63 5.90
CA ASN A 340 3.98 55.03 6.23
C ASN A 340 3.56 56.01 5.11
N ILE A 341 2.32 55.87 4.63
CA ILE A 341 1.79 56.73 3.55
C ILE A 341 1.30 58.04 4.14
N SER A 342 2.00 59.13 3.82
CA SER A 342 1.70 60.49 4.29
C SER A 342 1.06 61.39 3.24
N SER A 343 1.03 60.97 1.98
CA SER A 343 0.47 61.73 0.87
C SER A 343 -0.03 60.81 -0.24
N VAL A 344 -1.09 61.23 -0.92
CA VAL A 344 -1.68 60.52 -2.07
C VAL A 344 -1.79 61.48 -3.27
N PRO A 345 -1.62 60.99 -4.52
CA PRO A 345 -1.33 59.60 -4.88
C PRO A 345 0.13 59.21 -4.58
N THR A 346 0.36 58.01 -4.09
CA THR A 346 1.71 57.45 -3.90
C THR A 346 1.79 56.07 -4.56
N PHE A 347 2.87 55.82 -5.31
CA PHE A 347 3.13 54.56 -5.99
C PHE A 347 4.39 53.91 -5.40
N CYS A 348 4.26 52.71 -4.85
CA CYS A 348 5.38 51.93 -4.32
C CYS A 348 5.68 50.75 -5.24
N PHE A 349 6.93 50.59 -5.65
CA PHE A 349 7.38 49.51 -6.52
C PHE A 349 8.02 48.42 -5.67
N ILE A 350 7.57 47.18 -5.85
CA ILE A 350 7.97 46.03 -5.04
C ILE A 350 8.49 44.93 -5.97
N ARG A 351 9.67 44.41 -5.63
CA ARG A 351 10.27 43.25 -6.29
C ARG A 351 10.89 42.33 -5.25
N ASP A 352 10.68 41.03 -5.39
CA ASP A 352 11.13 40.01 -4.44
C ASP A 352 10.71 40.24 -2.97
N GLY A 353 9.58 40.93 -2.79
CA GLY A 353 9.03 41.30 -1.48
C GLY A 353 9.70 42.52 -0.83
N LYS A 354 10.53 43.27 -1.55
CA LYS A 354 11.18 44.49 -1.08
C LYS A 354 10.76 45.68 -1.92
N GLN A 355 10.60 46.84 -1.29
CA GLN A 355 10.39 48.08 -2.01
C GLN A 355 11.68 48.48 -2.74
N VAL A 356 11.59 48.59 -4.06
CA VAL A 356 12.72 48.99 -4.93
C VAL A 356 12.63 50.45 -5.38
N ASP A 357 11.43 51.04 -5.35
CA ASP A 357 11.23 52.43 -5.74
C ASP A 357 9.94 53.06 -5.19
N LYS A 358 9.80 54.39 -5.31
CA LYS A 358 8.63 55.17 -4.91
C LYS A 358 8.40 56.37 -5.83
N VAL A 359 7.15 56.68 -6.15
CA VAL A 359 6.72 57.94 -6.76
C VAL A 359 5.66 58.57 -5.88
N VAL A 360 5.78 59.87 -5.61
CA VAL A 360 4.83 60.62 -4.78
C VAL A 360 4.27 61.76 -5.62
N GLY A 361 2.94 61.91 -5.63
CA GLY A 361 2.24 62.90 -6.43
C GLY A 361 1.81 62.40 -7.81
N ALA A 362 1.03 63.22 -8.51
CA ALA A 362 0.47 62.89 -9.83
C ALA A 362 1.48 63.15 -10.97
N ASP A 363 2.56 62.36 -11.00
CA ASP A 363 3.59 62.41 -12.04
C ASP A 363 3.53 61.16 -12.94
N LYS A 364 2.83 61.32 -14.07
CA LYS A 364 2.69 60.26 -15.08
C LYS A 364 4.04 59.84 -15.69
N GLY A 365 4.89 60.80 -16.04
CA GLY A 365 6.15 60.52 -16.75
C GLY A 365 7.14 59.76 -15.88
N SER A 366 7.25 60.14 -14.60
CA SER A 366 8.08 59.42 -13.63
C SER A 366 7.57 58.00 -13.36
N LEU A 367 6.25 57.82 -13.25
CA LEU A 367 5.62 56.51 -13.07
C LEU A 367 5.94 55.59 -14.27
N GLU A 368 5.71 56.03 -15.50
CA GLU A 368 6.00 55.26 -16.73
C GLU A 368 7.49 54.91 -16.84
N LYS A 369 8.38 55.87 -16.58
CA LYS A 369 9.83 55.65 -16.61
C LYS A 369 10.28 54.58 -15.63
N LYS A 370 9.75 54.60 -14.39
CA LYS A 370 10.10 53.61 -13.36
C LYS A 370 9.50 52.24 -13.64
N ILE A 371 8.30 52.17 -14.21
CA ILE A 371 7.75 50.90 -14.70
C ILE A 371 8.69 50.31 -15.75
N ALA A 372 9.10 51.08 -16.75
CA ALA A 372 10.05 50.62 -17.77
C ALA A 372 11.37 50.16 -17.12
N GLN A 373 11.94 50.94 -16.20
CA GLN A 373 13.19 50.61 -15.52
C GLN A 373 13.14 49.28 -14.75
N HIS A 374 12.06 49.03 -14.00
CA HIS A 374 11.96 47.88 -13.10
C HIS A 374 11.27 46.66 -13.72
N SER A 375 10.63 46.82 -14.89
CA SER A 375 10.01 45.70 -15.64
C SER A 375 10.98 44.99 -16.58
N SER A 376 12.09 45.63 -16.99
CA SER A 376 13.07 45.08 -17.93
C SER A 376 14.27 44.37 -17.30
N SER A 377 14.43 44.40 -15.98
CA SER A 377 15.46 43.58 -15.32
C SER A 377 14.96 42.13 -15.36
N ASN A 378 15.50 41.30 -16.25
CA ASN A 378 15.41 39.84 -16.18
C ASN A 378 16.59 39.29 -15.39
#